data_AF-F4T543-F1
#
_entry.id   AF-F4T543-F1
#
_cell.length_a   1.000
_cell.length_b   1.000
_cell.length_c   1.000
_cell.angle_alpha   90.00
_cell.angle_beta   90.00
_cell.angle_gamma   90.00
#
_symmetry.space_group_name_H-M   'P 1'
#
loop_
_entity.id
_entity.type
_entity.pdbx_description
1 polymer ?
#
loop_
_entity_poly.entity_id
_entity_poly.type
_entity_poly.pdbx_seq_one_letter_code
_entity_poly.pdbx_strand_id
1 'polypeptide(L)'
;MNTTTPMGMLQQPRPFFMIFFVELWERFGYYGVQGVLAVFFVKQLGFSQEQAFVTFGAFAALVYGLISIGGYVGDHLLGTKRTIVLGALVLAIGYFMTGMSLLKPDLIFIALGTIAVGNGLFKANPASLLSKCYPPKDPRLDGAFTLFYMSINIGSLIALSLAPVIADKFGYSVTYNLCGAGLIIALLVYIACRGMVKDIGSEPDFRPMSFSKLLYVLLGSVVMIFVCAWLMHNVEVANLVLIVLSIVVTIIFFRQAFKLDKTGRNKMFVAFVLMLEAVVFYILYAQMPTSLNFFAINNVHHEILGFSINPVSFQALNPFWVVLASPILAGIYTHLGNKGKDLSMPMKFTLGMFMCSLGFLTAAAAGMWFADAQGLTSPWFIVLVYLFQSLGELFISALGLAMIAALVPQHLMGFILGMWFLTQAAAFLLGGYVATFTAVPDNITDPLETLPVYTNVFGKIGLVTLGVAVVMLLMVPWLKRMIATPESH
;
A
#
# COMPACT_ATOMS: atom_id res chain seq x y z
N MET A 1 40.91 -11.29 -14.41
CA MET A 1 40.33 -10.27 -15.30
C MET A 1 39.05 -9.76 -14.66
N ASN A 2 39.11 -8.56 -14.07
CA ASN A 2 37.95 -7.88 -13.49
C ASN A 2 37.08 -7.36 -14.65
N THR A 3 36.02 -8.09 -15.00
CA THR A 3 34.96 -7.55 -15.83
C THR A 3 34.02 -6.76 -14.94
N THR A 4 34.32 -5.48 -14.74
CA THR A 4 33.32 -4.49 -14.33
C THR A 4 32.25 -4.47 -15.41
N THR A 5 31.22 -5.30 -15.22
CA THR A 5 30.09 -5.38 -16.15
C THR A 5 29.39 -4.03 -16.08
N PRO A 6 29.16 -3.33 -17.21
CA PRO A 6 28.52 -2.04 -17.17
C PRO A 6 27.12 -2.18 -16.56
N MET A 7 26.93 -1.64 -15.36
CA MET A 7 25.67 -1.72 -14.60
C MET A 7 24.60 -0.85 -15.26
N GLY A 8 24.00 -1.32 -16.34
CA GLY A 8 22.73 -0.80 -16.81
C GLY A 8 21.61 -1.31 -15.91
N MET A 9 20.70 -0.45 -15.44
CA MET A 9 19.56 -0.85 -14.60
C MET A 9 18.75 -2.02 -15.20
N LEU A 10 18.70 -2.11 -16.53
CA LEU A 10 17.98 -3.13 -17.29
C LEU A 10 18.74 -4.47 -17.48
N GLN A 11 20.00 -4.58 -17.04
CA GLN A 11 20.76 -5.84 -17.10
C GLN A 11 20.40 -6.77 -15.95
N GLN A 12 19.18 -7.29 -16.00
CA GLN A 12 18.61 -8.16 -14.97
C GLN A 12 18.50 -9.62 -15.47
N PRO A 13 18.57 -10.62 -14.57
CA PRO A 13 18.44 -12.03 -14.95
C PRO A 13 17.03 -12.32 -15.50
N ARG A 14 16.88 -13.28 -16.42
CA ARG A 14 15.57 -13.58 -17.05
C ARG A 14 14.39 -13.77 -16.05
N PRO A 15 14.57 -14.47 -14.90
CA PRO A 15 13.53 -14.56 -13.87
C PRO A 15 12.98 -13.23 -13.37
N PHE A 16 13.82 -12.17 -13.34
CA PHE A 16 13.38 -10.84 -12.93
C PHE A 16 12.24 -10.32 -13.81
N PHE A 17 12.36 -10.45 -15.14
CA PHE A 17 11.33 -9.93 -16.06
C PHE A 17 10.01 -10.67 -15.89
N MET A 18 10.04 -12.00 -15.67
CA MET A 18 8.83 -12.75 -15.36
C MET A 18 8.18 -12.21 -14.07
N ILE A 19 8.95 -12.05 -12.99
CA ILE A 19 8.44 -11.54 -11.71
C ILE A 19 7.88 -10.12 -11.87
N PHE A 20 8.58 -9.26 -12.62
CA PHE A 20 8.15 -7.90 -12.95
C PHE A 20 6.78 -7.90 -13.64
N PHE A 21 6.57 -8.73 -14.67
CA PHE A 21 5.29 -8.78 -15.37
C PHE A 21 4.16 -9.38 -14.52
N VAL A 22 4.47 -10.40 -13.73
CA VAL A 22 3.50 -11.00 -12.79
C VAL A 22 3.05 -9.95 -11.76
N GLU A 23 3.98 -9.19 -11.18
CA GLU A 23 3.66 -8.12 -10.23
C GLU A 23 2.88 -6.99 -10.91
N LEU A 24 3.27 -6.57 -12.13
CA LEU A 24 2.58 -5.52 -12.87
C LEU A 24 1.10 -5.86 -13.09
N TRP A 25 0.80 -7.07 -13.57
CA TRP A 25 -0.58 -7.50 -13.84
C TRP A 25 -1.39 -7.73 -12.56
N GLU A 26 -0.76 -8.23 -11.50
CA GLU A 26 -1.44 -8.40 -10.22
C GLU A 26 -1.79 -7.04 -9.60
N ARG A 27 -0.86 -6.06 -9.67
CA ARG A 27 -1.11 -4.69 -9.24
C ARG A 27 -2.14 -3.98 -10.11
N PHE A 28 -2.16 -4.25 -11.41
CA PHE A 28 -3.21 -3.77 -12.30
C PHE A 28 -4.60 -4.22 -11.81
N GLY A 29 -4.77 -5.52 -11.53
CA GLY A 29 -6.04 -6.05 -11.03
C GLY A 29 -6.42 -5.47 -9.66
N TYR A 30 -5.47 -5.42 -8.72
CA TYR A 30 -5.72 -4.93 -7.36
C TYR A 30 -6.10 -3.44 -7.33
N TYR A 31 -5.33 -2.57 -7.97
CA TYR A 31 -5.62 -1.14 -7.99
C TYR A 31 -6.84 -0.81 -8.85
N GLY A 32 -7.15 -1.62 -9.86
CA GLY A 32 -8.37 -1.49 -10.64
C GLY A 32 -9.62 -1.74 -9.80
N VAL A 33 -9.60 -2.78 -8.95
CA VAL A 33 -10.65 -3.03 -7.97
C VAL A 33 -10.68 -1.92 -6.93
N GLN A 34 -9.54 -1.65 -6.26
CA GLN A 34 -9.44 -0.68 -5.17
C GLN A 34 -9.93 0.71 -5.58
N GLY A 35 -9.53 1.20 -6.75
CA GLY A 35 -9.80 2.58 -7.18
C GLY A 35 -11.28 2.90 -7.31
N VAL A 36 -12.09 1.92 -7.72
CA VAL A 36 -13.54 2.09 -7.91
C VAL A 36 -14.38 1.54 -6.75
N LEU A 37 -13.76 0.86 -5.77
CA LEU A 37 -14.46 0.09 -4.75
C LEU A 37 -15.32 0.95 -3.81
N ALA A 38 -14.79 2.07 -3.31
CA ALA A 38 -15.54 2.94 -2.41
C ALA A 38 -16.75 3.57 -3.13
N VAL A 39 -16.58 3.96 -4.39
CA VAL A 39 -17.66 4.49 -5.23
C VAL A 39 -18.69 3.40 -5.57
N PHE A 40 -18.23 2.17 -5.78
CA PHE A 40 -19.09 1.01 -6.00
C PHE A 40 -20.00 0.72 -4.80
N PHE A 41 -19.47 0.76 -3.57
CA PHE A 41 -20.28 0.59 -2.36
C PHE A 41 -21.43 1.59 -2.30
N VAL A 42 -21.14 2.87 -2.57
CA VAL A 42 -22.15 3.93 -2.53
C VAL A 42 -23.13 3.82 -3.70
N LYS A 43 -22.62 3.78 -4.94
CA LYS A 43 -23.46 3.86 -6.15
C LYS A 43 -24.23 2.59 -6.49
N GLN A 44 -23.72 1.42 -6.12
CA GLN A 44 -24.29 0.13 -6.57
C GLN A 44 -24.85 -0.70 -5.41
N LEU A 45 -24.25 -0.62 -4.22
CA LEU A 45 -24.72 -1.38 -3.06
C LEU A 45 -25.56 -0.54 -2.08
N GLY A 46 -25.70 0.77 -2.33
CA GLY A 46 -26.51 1.67 -1.51
C GLY A 46 -25.94 1.94 -0.13
N PHE A 47 -24.62 1.79 0.07
CA PHE A 47 -23.98 2.13 1.32
C PHE A 47 -23.94 3.65 1.48
N SER A 48 -24.10 4.15 2.70
CA SER A 48 -23.73 5.54 3.00
C SER A 48 -22.23 5.72 2.79
N GLN A 49 -21.77 6.96 2.56
CA GLN A 49 -20.33 7.24 2.46
C GLN A 49 -19.57 6.80 3.72
N GLU A 50 -20.15 6.99 4.90
CA GLU A 50 -19.58 6.53 6.16
C GLU A 50 -19.37 5.01 6.17
N GLN A 51 -20.42 4.25 5.83
CA GLN A 51 -20.34 2.80 5.76
C GLN A 51 -19.33 2.34 4.71
N ALA A 52 -19.28 3.01 3.55
CA ALA A 52 -18.32 2.71 2.50
C ALA A 52 -16.87 2.93 2.95
N PHE A 53 -16.58 4.04 3.65
CA PHE A 53 -15.23 4.36 4.13
C PHE A 53 -14.77 3.43 5.24
N VAL A 54 -15.65 3.11 6.19
CA VAL A 54 -15.34 2.16 7.26
C VAL A 54 -15.11 0.76 6.68
N THR A 55 -15.97 0.31 5.77
CA THR A 55 -15.83 -1.00 5.10
C THR A 55 -14.54 -1.07 4.29
N PHE A 56 -14.22 -0.01 3.55
CA PHE A 56 -12.97 0.08 2.79
C PHE A 56 -11.75 0.03 3.72
N GLY A 57 -11.75 0.78 4.82
CA GLY A 57 -10.68 0.78 5.82
C GLY A 57 -10.47 -0.61 6.45
N ALA A 58 -11.56 -1.29 6.81
CA ALA A 58 -11.52 -2.66 7.34
C ALA A 58 -10.98 -3.66 6.30
N PHE A 59 -11.43 -3.57 5.06
CA PHE A 59 -10.92 -4.38 3.95
C PHE A 59 -9.41 -4.17 3.75
N ALA A 60 -8.96 -2.92 3.64
CA ALA A 60 -7.55 -2.59 3.49
C ALA A 60 -6.73 -3.09 4.69
N ALA A 61 -7.24 -2.95 5.91
CA ALA A 61 -6.56 -3.46 7.10
C ALA A 61 -6.33 -4.98 7.05
N LEU A 62 -7.31 -5.75 6.59
CA LEU A 62 -7.18 -7.20 6.39
C LEU A 62 -6.21 -7.55 5.27
N VAL A 63 -6.23 -6.81 4.15
CA VAL A 63 -5.29 -6.98 3.04
C VAL A 63 -3.84 -6.88 3.53
N TYR A 64 -3.52 -5.85 4.33
CA TYR A 64 -2.17 -5.68 4.88
C TYR A 64 -1.85 -6.66 6.01
N GLY A 65 -2.80 -6.89 6.93
CA GLY A 65 -2.59 -7.73 8.11
C GLY A 65 -2.30 -9.21 7.79
N LEU A 66 -2.76 -9.71 6.64
CA LEU A 66 -2.58 -11.12 6.25
C LEU A 66 -1.27 -11.39 5.48
N ILE A 67 -0.50 -10.37 5.11
CA ILE A 67 0.72 -10.52 4.27
C ILE A 67 1.77 -11.41 4.97
N SER A 68 1.95 -11.26 6.29
CA SER A 68 2.91 -12.07 7.05
C SER A 68 2.57 -13.56 7.04
N ILE A 69 1.28 -13.91 6.99
CA ILE A 69 0.81 -15.29 6.93
C ILE A 69 1.22 -15.93 5.61
N GLY A 70 1.02 -15.24 4.48
CA GLY A 70 1.42 -15.76 3.17
C GLY A 70 2.92 -15.88 2.98
N GLY A 71 3.70 -15.00 3.61
CA GLY A 71 5.16 -15.14 3.69
C GLY A 71 5.57 -16.44 4.39
N TYR A 72 4.96 -16.74 5.55
CA TYR A 72 5.20 -17.99 6.27
C TYR A 72 4.79 -19.23 5.46
N VAL A 73 3.61 -19.21 4.84
CA VAL A 73 3.13 -20.29 3.96
C VAL A 73 4.10 -20.54 2.81
N GLY A 74 4.60 -19.45 2.21
CA GLY A 74 5.58 -19.46 1.15
C GLY A 74 6.91 -20.08 1.57
N ASP A 75 7.51 -19.61 2.65
CA ASP A 75 8.86 -20.05 3.01
C ASP A 75 8.89 -21.43 3.68
N HIS A 76 7.82 -21.87 4.36
CA HIS A 76 7.85 -23.07 5.23
C HIS A 76 6.85 -24.18 4.86
N LEU A 77 5.70 -23.86 4.27
CA LEU A 77 4.62 -24.84 4.05
C LEU A 77 4.58 -25.37 2.62
N LEU A 78 4.21 -24.52 1.66
CA LEU A 78 3.96 -24.92 0.28
C LEU A 78 5.14 -24.62 -0.64
N GLY A 79 5.85 -23.54 -0.36
CA GLY A 79 6.89 -23.01 -1.22
C GLY A 79 6.47 -21.69 -1.86
N THR A 80 7.41 -20.76 -2.02
CA THR A 80 7.19 -19.41 -2.57
C THR A 80 6.48 -19.48 -3.92
N LYS A 81 6.91 -20.36 -4.83
CA LYS A 81 6.35 -20.48 -6.20
C LYS A 81 4.90 -20.96 -6.20
N ARG A 82 4.60 -21.97 -5.39
CA ARG A 82 3.24 -22.55 -5.29
C ARG A 82 2.28 -21.58 -4.59
N THR A 83 2.78 -20.85 -3.60
CA THR A 83 1.98 -19.87 -2.84
C THR A 83 1.62 -18.66 -3.72
N ILE A 84 2.51 -18.22 -4.62
CA ILE A 84 2.18 -17.21 -5.65
C ILE A 84 1.00 -17.65 -6.51
N VAL A 85 1.05 -18.87 -7.05
CA VAL A 85 -0.03 -19.40 -7.90
C VAL A 85 -1.34 -19.50 -7.13
N LEU A 86 -1.31 -20.04 -5.92
CA LEU A 86 -2.50 -20.16 -5.07
C LEU A 86 -3.10 -18.79 -4.75
N GLY A 87 -2.27 -17.84 -4.30
CA GLY A 87 -2.72 -16.49 -3.98
C GLY A 87 -3.34 -15.77 -5.18
N ALA A 88 -2.73 -15.89 -6.37
CA ALA A 88 -3.27 -15.29 -7.59
C ALA A 88 -4.60 -15.92 -8.02
N LEU A 89 -4.78 -17.24 -7.86
CA LEU A 89 -6.06 -17.91 -8.12
C LEU A 89 -7.14 -17.44 -7.15
N VAL A 90 -6.83 -17.37 -5.86
CA VAL A 90 -7.77 -16.89 -4.83
C VAL A 90 -8.14 -15.42 -5.10
N LEU A 91 -7.18 -14.56 -5.42
CA LEU A 91 -7.45 -13.16 -5.81
C LEU A 91 -8.37 -13.06 -7.04
N ALA A 92 -8.11 -13.84 -8.09
CA ALA A 92 -8.92 -13.82 -9.31
C ALA A 92 -10.37 -14.22 -9.00
N ILE A 93 -10.58 -15.25 -8.17
CA ILE A 93 -11.91 -15.64 -7.68
C ILE A 93 -12.57 -14.47 -6.94
N GLY A 94 -11.85 -13.80 -6.04
CA GLY A 94 -12.36 -12.63 -5.32
C GLY A 94 -12.79 -11.47 -6.23
N TYR A 95 -12.04 -11.19 -7.30
CA TYR A 95 -12.41 -10.14 -8.27
C TYR A 95 -13.67 -10.52 -9.07
N PHE A 96 -13.77 -11.75 -9.55
CA PHE A 96 -14.99 -12.21 -10.22
C PHE A 96 -16.20 -12.20 -9.27
N MET A 97 -16.03 -12.63 -8.02
CA MET A 97 -17.08 -12.55 -6.99
C MET A 97 -17.52 -11.11 -6.72
N THR A 98 -16.60 -10.15 -6.76
CA THR A 98 -16.94 -8.72 -6.62
C THR A 98 -17.81 -8.26 -7.78
N GLY A 99 -17.50 -8.64 -9.02
CA GLY A 99 -18.37 -8.40 -10.18
C GLY A 99 -19.75 -9.04 -10.05
N MET A 100 -19.83 -10.26 -9.51
CA MET A 100 -21.09 -10.97 -9.25
C MET A 100 -21.93 -10.37 -8.12
N SER A 101 -21.32 -9.59 -7.22
CA SER A 101 -22.04 -8.98 -6.08
C SER A 101 -23.12 -7.98 -6.51
N LEU A 102 -23.07 -7.47 -7.75
CA LEU A 102 -24.15 -6.70 -8.37
C LEU A 102 -25.47 -7.46 -8.44
N LEU A 103 -25.43 -8.78 -8.63
CA LEU A 103 -26.62 -9.64 -8.69
C LEU A 103 -27.01 -10.17 -7.31
N LYS A 104 -26.04 -10.27 -6.39
CA LYS A 104 -26.21 -10.79 -5.03
C LYS A 104 -25.36 -9.96 -4.06
N PRO A 105 -25.90 -8.84 -3.54
CA PRO A 105 -25.15 -7.92 -2.68
C PRO A 105 -24.47 -8.58 -1.48
N ASP A 106 -25.08 -9.62 -0.91
CA ASP A 106 -24.54 -10.38 0.23
C ASP A 106 -23.18 -11.05 -0.06
N LEU A 107 -22.81 -11.22 -1.33
CA LEU A 107 -21.51 -11.79 -1.71
C LEU A 107 -20.34 -10.83 -1.49
N ILE A 108 -20.58 -9.52 -1.32
CA ILE A 108 -19.50 -8.54 -1.32
C ILE A 108 -18.48 -8.80 -0.20
N PHE A 109 -18.91 -9.10 1.02
CA PHE A 109 -17.99 -9.32 2.14
C PHE A 109 -17.18 -10.61 1.97
N ILE A 110 -17.78 -11.65 1.39
CA ILE A 110 -17.06 -12.89 1.05
C ILE A 110 -16.05 -12.62 -0.08
N ALA A 111 -16.43 -11.81 -1.09
CA ALA A 111 -15.53 -11.41 -2.17
C ALA A 111 -14.32 -10.63 -1.63
N LEU A 112 -14.55 -9.64 -0.78
CA LEU A 112 -13.50 -8.85 -0.13
C LEU A 112 -12.62 -9.70 0.78
N GLY A 113 -13.19 -10.64 1.54
CA GLY A 113 -12.44 -11.60 2.34
C GLY A 113 -11.56 -12.52 1.49
N THR A 114 -12.09 -12.94 0.32
CA THR A 114 -11.34 -13.70 -0.70
C THR A 114 -10.17 -12.90 -1.24
N ILE A 115 -10.38 -11.62 -1.55
CA ILE A 115 -9.31 -10.73 -2.01
C ILE A 115 -8.25 -10.53 -0.91
N ALA A 116 -8.65 -10.30 0.34
CA ALA A 116 -7.72 -10.10 1.45
C ALA A 116 -6.84 -11.34 1.68
N VAL A 117 -7.42 -12.55 1.70
CA VAL A 117 -6.68 -13.81 1.84
C VAL A 117 -5.78 -14.08 0.64
N GLY A 118 -6.31 -13.89 -0.57
CA GLY A 118 -5.52 -14.05 -1.80
C GLY A 118 -4.32 -13.10 -1.83
N ASN A 119 -4.52 -11.83 -1.44
CA ASN A 119 -3.44 -10.86 -1.35
C ASN A 119 -2.42 -11.25 -0.28
N GLY A 120 -2.89 -11.68 0.89
CA GLY A 120 -2.03 -12.16 1.96
C GLY A 120 -1.11 -13.29 1.50
N LEU A 121 -1.66 -14.28 0.80
CA LEU A 121 -0.90 -15.39 0.20
C LEU A 121 0.04 -14.92 -0.91
N PHE A 122 -0.37 -13.99 -1.77
CA PHE A 122 0.44 -13.56 -2.90
C PHE A 122 1.59 -12.64 -2.47
N LYS A 123 1.31 -11.56 -1.72
CA LYS A 123 2.11 -10.33 -1.70
C LYS A 123 3.56 -10.49 -1.24
N ALA A 124 3.82 -11.30 -0.21
CA ALA A 124 5.17 -11.50 0.30
C ALA A 124 6.07 -12.33 -0.64
N ASN A 125 5.48 -13.11 -1.53
CA ASN A 125 6.19 -14.17 -2.24
C ASN A 125 6.93 -13.73 -3.52
N PRO A 126 6.40 -12.84 -4.39
CA PRO A 126 7.17 -12.32 -5.53
C PRO A 126 8.46 -11.61 -5.12
N ALA A 127 8.40 -10.78 -4.07
CA ALA A 127 9.58 -10.10 -3.52
C ALA A 127 10.59 -11.10 -2.93
N SER A 128 10.10 -12.11 -2.20
CA SER A 128 10.93 -13.20 -1.68
C SER A 128 11.59 -14.01 -2.81
N LEU A 129 10.84 -14.34 -3.87
CA LEU A 129 11.36 -15.03 -5.04
C LEU A 129 12.41 -14.17 -5.78
N LEU A 130 12.16 -12.88 -5.91
CA LEU A 130 13.08 -11.93 -6.52
C LEU A 130 14.40 -11.89 -5.77
N SER A 131 14.39 -11.78 -4.44
CA SER A 131 15.64 -11.80 -3.65
C SER A 131 16.45 -13.08 -3.84
N LYS A 132 15.77 -14.21 -4.08
CA LYS A 132 16.41 -15.52 -4.30
C LYS A 132 16.99 -15.65 -5.72
N CYS A 133 16.68 -14.74 -6.65
CA CYS A 133 17.28 -14.71 -7.99
C CYS A 133 18.72 -14.18 -8.01
N TYR A 134 19.17 -13.54 -6.92
CA TYR A 134 20.48 -12.91 -6.84
C TYR A 134 21.33 -13.61 -5.78
N PRO A 135 22.63 -13.84 -6.04
CA PRO A 135 23.55 -14.30 -5.02
C PRO A 135 23.63 -13.33 -3.81
N PRO A 136 24.01 -13.82 -2.62
CA PRO A 136 24.24 -12.96 -1.47
C PRO A 136 25.22 -11.82 -1.81
N LYS A 137 24.86 -10.58 -1.46
CA LYS A 137 25.65 -9.35 -1.71
C LYS A 137 25.82 -8.95 -3.19
N ASP A 138 24.98 -9.45 -4.10
CA ASP A 138 24.97 -8.96 -5.48
C ASP A 138 24.52 -7.48 -5.53
N PRO A 139 25.34 -6.55 -6.06
CA PRO A 139 25.01 -5.12 -6.10
C PRO A 139 23.81 -4.80 -7.02
N ARG A 140 23.39 -5.72 -7.88
CA ARG A 140 22.23 -5.52 -8.78
C ARG A 140 20.89 -5.68 -8.06
N LEU A 141 20.87 -6.28 -6.88
CA LEU A 141 19.65 -6.58 -6.14
C LEU A 141 18.86 -5.30 -5.79
N ASP A 142 19.54 -4.24 -5.37
CA ASP A 142 18.92 -2.97 -5.02
C ASP A 142 18.27 -2.30 -6.25
N GLY A 143 18.97 -2.37 -7.40
CA GLY A 143 18.43 -1.92 -8.69
C GLY A 143 17.23 -2.77 -9.14
N ALA A 144 17.25 -4.07 -8.85
CA ALA A 144 16.13 -4.96 -9.14
C ALA A 144 14.89 -4.64 -8.30
N PHE A 145 15.05 -4.39 -7.00
CA PHE A 145 13.96 -3.94 -6.14
C PHE A 145 13.41 -2.57 -6.55
N THR A 146 14.28 -1.67 -7.03
CA THR A 146 13.86 -0.38 -7.60
C THR A 146 12.95 -0.59 -8.81
N LEU A 147 13.35 -1.43 -9.77
CA LEU A 147 12.52 -1.74 -10.93
C LEU A 147 11.26 -2.54 -10.57
N PHE A 148 11.33 -3.43 -9.58
CA PHE A 148 10.17 -4.14 -9.06
C PHE A 148 9.13 -3.15 -8.48
N TYR A 149 9.57 -2.15 -7.71
CA TYR A 149 8.71 -1.08 -7.24
C TYR A 149 8.13 -0.24 -8.40
N MET A 150 8.92 0.00 -9.46
CA MET A 150 8.39 0.64 -10.67
C MET A 150 7.28 -0.18 -11.35
N SER A 151 7.39 -1.52 -11.36
CA SER A 151 6.34 -2.39 -11.93
C SER A 151 5.00 -2.21 -11.21
N ILE A 152 5.03 -2.03 -9.89
CA ILE A 152 3.85 -1.80 -9.06
C ILE A 152 3.18 -0.49 -9.47
N ASN A 153 3.96 0.57 -9.59
CA ASN A 153 3.45 1.89 -9.93
C ASN A 153 2.92 1.94 -11.37
N ILE A 154 3.60 1.32 -12.33
CA ILE A 154 3.12 1.22 -13.72
C ILE A 154 1.79 0.46 -13.78
N GLY A 155 1.68 -0.69 -13.10
CA GLY A 155 0.43 -1.46 -13.04
C GLY A 155 -0.71 -0.64 -12.43
N SER A 156 -0.45 0.07 -11.33
CA SER A 156 -1.45 0.93 -10.68
C SER A 156 -1.86 2.15 -11.52
N LEU A 157 -0.91 2.78 -12.23
CA LEU A 157 -1.17 3.92 -13.12
C LEU A 157 -2.10 3.52 -14.25
N ILE A 158 -1.84 2.38 -14.90
CA ILE A 158 -2.69 1.86 -15.97
C ILE A 158 -4.08 1.50 -15.42
N ALA A 159 -4.14 0.85 -14.27
CA ALA A 159 -5.41 0.44 -13.66
C ALA A 159 -6.28 1.63 -13.25
N LEU A 160 -5.73 2.61 -12.52
CA LEU A 160 -6.48 3.77 -12.05
C LEU A 160 -6.87 4.73 -13.18
N SER A 161 -6.15 4.70 -14.31
CA SER A 161 -6.52 5.45 -15.51
C SER A 161 -7.66 4.77 -16.29
N LEU A 162 -7.68 3.44 -16.35
CA LEU A 162 -8.64 2.69 -17.20
C LEU A 162 -9.87 2.20 -16.45
N ALA A 163 -9.71 1.61 -15.27
CA ALA A 163 -10.80 0.94 -14.54
C ALA A 163 -11.98 1.88 -14.24
N PRO A 164 -11.77 3.15 -13.81
CA PRO A 164 -12.91 4.04 -13.58
C PRO A 164 -13.62 4.47 -14.86
N VAL A 165 -12.89 4.70 -15.95
CA VAL A 165 -13.46 5.01 -17.26
C VAL A 165 -14.29 3.84 -17.79
N ILE A 166 -13.82 2.61 -17.59
CA ILE A 166 -14.55 1.39 -17.97
C ILE A 166 -15.78 1.22 -17.08
N ALA A 167 -15.69 1.49 -15.78
CA ALA A 167 -16.82 1.38 -14.87
C ALA A 167 -17.95 2.35 -15.23
N ASP A 168 -17.60 3.57 -15.64
CA ASP A 168 -18.54 4.61 -16.05
C ASP A 168 -19.22 4.28 -17.40
N LYS A 169 -18.47 3.75 -18.37
CA LYS A 169 -18.99 3.47 -19.73
C LYS A 169 -19.64 2.10 -19.90
N PHE A 170 -19.10 1.07 -19.24
CA PHE A 170 -19.47 -0.34 -19.44
C PHE A 170 -19.99 -1.02 -18.17
N GLY A 171 -19.95 -0.33 -17.02
CA GLY A 171 -20.45 -0.84 -15.74
C GLY A 171 -19.40 -1.58 -14.91
N TYR A 172 -19.64 -1.61 -13.59
CA TYR A 172 -18.72 -2.16 -12.60
C TYR A 172 -18.43 -3.66 -12.77
N SER A 173 -19.41 -4.46 -13.24
CA SER A 173 -19.21 -5.90 -13.48
C SER A 173 -18.11 -6.14 -14.52
N VAL A 174 -18.15 -5.40 -15.63
CA VAL A 174 -17.13 -5.47 -16.69
C VAL A 174 -15.76 -5.08 -16.14
N THR A 175 -15.69 -4.01 -15.36
CA THR A 175 -14.45 -3.55 -14.73
C THR A 175 -13.84 -4.59 -13.80
N TYR A 176 -14.62 -5.18 -12.89
CA TYR A 176 -14.10 -6.20 -11.97
C TYR A 176 -13.71 -7.49 -12.68
N ASN A 177 -14.45 -7.90 -13.72
CA ASN A 177 -14.08 -9.04 -14.55
C ASN A 177 -12.79 -8.79 -15.33
N LEU A 178 -12.56 -7.57 -15.82
CA LEU A 178 -11.30 -7.19 -16.46
C LEU A 178 -10.12 -7.22 -15.47
N CYS A 179 -10.33 -6.78 -14.23
CA CYS A 179 -9.34 -6.89 -13.17
C CYS A 179 -9.00 -8.36 -12.88
N GLY A 180 -10.02 -9.23 -12.83
CA GLY A 180 -9.86 -10.69 -12.76
C GLY A 180 -9.07 -11.26 -13.94
N ALA A 181 -9.39 -10.82 -15.16
CA ALA A 181 -8.67 -11.23 -16.37
C ALA A 181 -7.19 -10.82 -16.35
N GLY A 182 -6.85 -9.65 -15.78
CA GLY A 182 -5.47 -9.23 -15.54
C GLY A 182 -4.68 -10.26 -14.72
N LEU A 183 -5.30 -10.85 -13.69
CA LEU A 183 -4.66 -11.90 -12.88
C LEU A 183 -4.54 -13.23 -13.61
N ILE A 184 -5.50 -13.56 -14.48
CA ILE A 184 -5.36 -14.71 -15.37
C ILE A 184 -4.17 -14.51 -16.32
N ILE A 185 -3.97 -13.29 -16.85
CA ILE A 185 -2.78 -12.97 -17.65
C ILE A 185 -1.51 -13.13 -16.81
N ALA A 186 -1.47 -12.64 -15.57
CA ALA A 186 -0.34 -12.84 -14.66
C ALA A 186 -0.01 -14.32 -14.46
N LEU A 187 -1.03 -15.16 -14.25
CA LEU A 187 -0.89 -16.61 -14.11
C LEU A 187 -0.41 -17.28 -15.39
N LEU A 188 -0.92 -16.87 -16.56
CA LEU A 188 -0.48 -17.39 -17.86
C LEU A 188 0.99 -17.05 -18.13
N VAL A 189 1.41 -15.82 -17.84
CA VAL A 189 2.82 -15.40 -17.92
C VAL A 189 3.68 -16.25 -16.99
N TYR A 190 3.26 -16.44 -15.74
CA TYR A 190 3.97 -17.29 -14.79
C TYR A 190 4.08 -18.74 -15.30
N ILE A 191 2.99 -19.34 -15.79
CA ILE A 191 2.97 -20.73 -16.26
C ILE A 191 3.87 -20.89 -17.50
N ALA A 192 3.81 -19.98 -18.46
CA ALA A 192 4.62 -20.00 -19.66
C ALA A 192 6.12 -19.86 -19.34
N CYS A 193 6.45 -19.06 -18.33
CA CYS A 193 7.84 -18.76 -17.95
C CYS A 193 8.34 -19.52 -16.72
N ARG A 194 7.55 -20.43 -16.13
CA ARG A 194 7.90 -21.14 -14.87
C ARG A 194 9.24 -21.87 -14.91
N GLY A 195 9.66 -22.30 -16.10
CA GLY A 195 10.97 -22.93 -16.31
C GLY A 195 12.15 -22.03 -15.94
N MET A 196 11.99 -20.70 -15.99
CA MET A 196 13.02 -19.72 -15.61
C MET A 196 13.31 -19.74 -14.10
N VAL A 197 12.34 -20.10 -13.27
CA VAL A 197 12.46 -20.16 -11.80
C VAL A 197 12.49 -21.60 -11.28
N LYS A 198 12.77 -22.59 -12.13
CA LYS A 198 12.76 -24.01 -11.72
C LYS A 198 13.70 -24.27 -10.53
N ASP A 199 14.91 -23.70 -10.58
CA ASP A 199 15.98 -23.89 -9.59
C ASP A 199 16.02 -22.76 -8.54
N ILE A 200 15.02 -21.87 -8.54
CA ILE A 200 14.95 -20.72 -7.64
C ILE A 200 13.69 -20.87 -6.78
N GLY A 201 13.81 -20.71 -5.47
CA GLY A 201 12.68 -20.85 -4.56
C GLY A 201 13.10 -21.09 -3.11
N SER A 202 12.08 -21.29 -2.29
CA SER A 202 12.23 -21.73 -0.90
C SER A 202 12.45 -23.25 -0.81
N GLU A 203 12.90 -23.75 0.34
CA GLU A 203 13.14 -25.18 0.54
C GLU A 203 11.93 -26.07 0.16
N PRO A 204 10.67 -25.74 0.52
CA PRO A 204 9.51 -26.55 0.12
C PRO A 204 9.25 -26.59 -1.39
N ASP A 205 9.74 -25.63 -2.18
CA ASP A 205 9.57 -25.61 -3.63
C ASP A 205 10.32 -26.75 -4.32
N PHE A 206 11.41 -27.24 -3.71
CA PHE A 206 12.27 -28.29 -4.28
C PHE A 206 11.85 -29.71 -3.87
N ARG A 207 10.88 -29.83 -2.97
CA ARG A 207 10.32 -31.12 -2.53
C ARG A 207 8.99 -31.38 -3.25
N PRO A 208 8.59 -32.65 -3.43
CA PRO A 208 7.25 -32.99 -3.93
C PRO A 208 6.16 -32.30 -3.10
N MET A 209 5.08 -31.88 -3.75
CA MET A 209 3.98 -31.20 -3.08
C MET A 209 3.31 -32.15 -2.07
N SER A 210 3.30 -31.78 -0.79
CA SER A 210 2.55 -32.51 0.22
C SER A 210 1.07 -32.15 0.11
N PHE A 211 0.24 -33.13 -0.27
CA PHE A 211 -1.20 -32.94 -0.40
C PHE A 211 -1.85 -32.52 0.92
N SER A 212 -1.39 -33.07 2.06
CA SER A 212 -1.87 -32.68 3.39
C SER A 212 -1.62 -31.20 3.69
N LYS A 213 -0.42 -30.69 3.40
CA LYS A 213 -0.10 -29.27 3.58
C LYS A 213 -0.94 -28.38 2.66
N LEU A 214 -1.12 -28.79 1.40
CA LEU A 214 -2.00 -28.07 0.47
C LEU A 214 -3.43 -28.01 1.01
N LEU A 215 -3.97 -29.13 1.48
CA LEU A 215 -5.32 -29.19 2.04
C LEU A 215 -5.46 -28.30 3.27
N TYR A 216 -4.49 -28.28 4.19
CA TYR A 216 -4.51 -27.39 5.33
C TYR A 216 -4.50 -25.91 4.94
N VAL A 217 -3.71 -25.54 3.94
CA VAL A 217 -3.68 -24.16 3.45
C VAL A 217 -4.99 -23.81 2.74
N LEU A 218 -5.58 -24.71 1.96
CA LEU A 218 -6.87 -24.48 1.31
C LEU A 218 -8.01 -24.34 2.33
N LEU A 219 -8.12 -25.27 3.29
CA LEU A 219 -9.11 -25.19 4.36
C LEU A 219 -8.91 -23.95 5.23
N GLY A 220 -7.67 -23.66 5.60
CA GLY A 220 -7.31 -22.45 6.34
C GLY A 220 -7.67 -21.18 5.57
N SER A 221 -7.47 -21.16 4.25
CA SER A 221 -7.86 -20.04 3.39
C SER A 221 -9.37 -19.86 3.38
N VAL A 222 -10.14 -20.93 3.18
CA VAL A 222 -11.61 -20.88 3.19
C VAL A 222 -12.13 -20.37 4.54
N VAL A 223 -11.62 -20.91 5.66
CA VAL A 223 -11.99 -20.43 7.00
C VAL A 223 -11.62 -18.95 7.17
N MET A 224 -10.42 -18.56 6.77
CA MET A 224 -9.97 -17.18 6.90
C MET A 224 -10.81 -16.21 6.05
N ILE A 225 -11.30 -16.63 4.88
CA ILE A 225 -12.22 -15.84 4.04
C ILE A 225 -13.50 -15.52 4.81
N PHE A 226 -14.11 -16.52 5.44
CA PHE A 226 -15.33 -16.32 6.24
C PHE A 226 -15.07 -15.50 7.50
N VAL A 227 -13.90 -15.69 8.16
CA VAL A 227 -13.49 -14.86 9.29
C VAL A 227 -13.33 -13.39 8.85
N CYS A 228 -12.67 -13.14 7.73
CA CYS A 228 -12.52 -11.79 7.17
C CYS A 228 -13.87 -11.16 6.85
N ALA A 229 -14.77 -11.90 6.19
CA ALA A 229 -16.12 -11.45 5.89
C ALA A 229 -16.89 -11.10 7.18
N TRP A 230 -16.80 -11.95 8.21
CA TRP A 230 -17.42 -11.72 9.50
C TRP A 230 -16.83 -10.51 10.24
N LEU A 231 -15.51 -10.32 10.21
CA LEU A 231 -14.84 -9.15 10.80
C LEU A 231 -15.26 -7.84 10.14
N MET A 232 -15.48 -7.83 8.82
CA MET A 232 -15.98 -6.64 8.13
C MET A 232 -17.44 -6.32 8.46
N HIS A 233 -18.27 -7.32 8.78
CA HIS A 233 -19.60 -7.08 9.35
C HIS A 233 -19.55 -6.57 10.79
N ASN A 234 -18.53 -6.97 11.56
CA ASN A 234 -18.39 -6.68 12.99
C ASN A 234 -17.14 -5.83 13.23
N VAL A 235 -17.11 -4.63 12.66
CA VAL A 235 -15.93 -3.74 12.67
C VAL A 235 -15.45 -3.43 14.08
N GLU A 236 -16.35 -3.32 15.06
CA GLU A 236 -15.98 -3.16 16.47
C GLU A 236 -15.12 -4.33 16.99
N VAL A 237 -15.45 -5.55 16.59
CA VAL A 237 -14.64 -6.73 16.93
C VAL A 237 -13.32 -6.70 16.18
N ALA A 238 -13.30 -6.31 14.91
CA ALA A 238 -12.06 -6.14 14.15
C ALA A 238 -11.11 -5.13 14.83
N ASN A 239 -11.65 -4.01 15.31
CA ASN A 239 -10.91 -3.00 16.08
C ASN A 239 -10.34 -3.58 17.36
N LEU A 240 -11.15 -4.31 18.13
CA LEU A 240 -10.71 -4.95 19.37
C LEU A 240 -9.58 -5.95 19.11
N VAL A 241 -9.73 -6.82 18.11
CA VAL A 241 -8.70 -7.80 17.72
C VAL A 241 -7.40 -7.08 17.34
N LEU A 242 -7.49 -6.01 16.56
CA LEU A 242 -6.32 -5.26 16.10
C LEU A 242 -5.61 -4.54 17.26
N ILE A 243 -6.36 -3.98 18.22
CA ILE A 243 -5.82 -3.36 19.43
C ILE A 243 -5.10 -4.41 20.27
N VAL A 244 -5.72 -5.56 20.53
CA VAL A 244 -5.13 -6.64 21.32
C VAL A 244 -3.86 -7.16 20.65
N LEU A 245 -3.89 -7.43 19.34
CA LEU A 245 -2.71 -7.85 18.59
C LEU A 245 -1.59 -6.80 18.64
N SER A 246 -1.91 -5.52 18.47
CA SER A 246 -0.94 -4.42 18.52
C SER A 246 -0.30 -4.30 19.90
N ILE A 247 -1.07 -4.44 20.99
CA ILE A 247 -0.56 -4.46 22.36
C ILE A 247 0.38 -5.65 22.56
N VAL A 248 -0.03 -6.86 22.18
CA VAL A 248 0.77 -8.08 22.33
C VAL A 248 2.08 -7.98 21.55
N VAL A 249 2.03 -7.58 20.28
CA VAL A 249 3.23 -7.42 19.43
C VAL A 249 4.14 -6.34 19.99
N THR A 250 3.60 -5.24 20.48
CA THR A 250 4.38 -4.16 21.10
C THR A 250 5.08 -4.64 22.39
N ILE A 251 4.39 -5.39 23.25
CA ILE A 251 5.01 -5.99 24.45
C ILE A 251 6.14 -6.94 24.06
N ILE A 252 5.93 -7.80 23.06
CA ILE A 252 6.97 -8.71 22.55
C ILE A 252 8.15 -7.90 21.99
N PHE A 253 7.89 -6.84 21.22
CA PHE A 253 8.92 -5.97 20.65
C PHE A 253 9.80 -5.37 21.75
N PHE A 254 9.21 -4.73 22.76
CA PHE A 254 9.97 -4.14 23.86
C PHE A 254 10.70 -5.20 24.68
N ARG A 255 10.10 -6.38 24.90
CA ARG A 255 10.78 -7.50 25.56
C ARG A 255 12.05 -7.91 24.81
N GLN A 256 12.03 -7.92 23.47
CA GLN A 256 13.24 -8.20 22.69
C GLN A 256 14.22 -7.03 22.73
N ALA A 257 13.74 -5.78 22.65
CA ALA A 257 14.59 -4.60 22.72
C ALA A 257 15.38 -4.51 24.03
N PHE A 258 14.75 -4.83 25.17
CA PHE A 258 15.40 -4.80 26.48
C PHE A 258 16.39 -5.95 26.71
N LYS A 259 16.38 -7.00 25.89
CA LYS A 259 17.40 -8.06 25.92
C LYS A 259 18.69 -7.68 25.18
N LEU A 260 18.65 -6.64 24.34
CA LEU A 260 19.81 -6.17 23.62
C LEU A 260 20.68 -5.24 24.49
N ASP A 261 21.91 -5.06 24.04
CA ASP A 261 22.84 -4.07 24.54
C ASP A 261 22.31 -2.64 24.32
N LYS A 262 23.00 -1.63 24.85
CA LYS A 262 22.57 -0.23 24.76
C LYS A 262 22.38 0.22 23.31
N THR A 263 23.26 -0.21 22.40
CA THR A 263 23.22 0.21 21.00
C THR A 263 22.11 -0.49 20.24
N GLY A 264 21.96 -1.81 20.39
CA GLY A 264 20.84 -2.55 19.81
C GLY A 264 19.48 -2.05 20.30
N ARG A 265 19.35 -1.80 21.62
CA ARG A 265 18.12 -1.26 22.22
C ARG A 265 17.77 0.13 21.68
N ASN A 266 18.75 1.02 21.59
CA ASN A 266 18.52 2.37 21.05
C ASN A 266 18.04 2.34 19.60
N LYS A 267 18.63 1.49 18.75
CA LYS A 267 18.18 1.33 17.37
C LYS A 267 16.76 0.76 17.29
N MET A 268 16.39 -0.18 18.16
CA MET A 268 15.01 -0.66 18.26
C MET A 268 14.03 0.43 18.70
N PHE A 269 14.39 1.29 19.66
CA PHE A 269 13.53 2.42 20.03
C PHE A 269 13.32 3.40 18.87
N VAL A 270 14.38 3.69 18.11
CA VAL A 270 14.26 4.50 16.90
C VAL A 270 13.34 3.82 15.88
N ALA A 271 13.52 2.52 15.63
CA ALA A 271 12.65 1.75 14.74
C ALA A 271 11.17 1.83 15.17
N PHE A 272 10.89 1.76 16.47
CA PHE A 272 9.53 1.91 17.01
C PHE A 272 8.94 3.31 16.75
N VAL A 273 9.72 4.38 16.99
CA VAL A 273 9.29 5.75 16.69
C VAL A 273 8.98 5.92 15.20
N LEU A 274 9.86 5.45 14.32
CA LEU A 274 9.62 5.50 12.87
C LEU A 274 8.38 4.69 12.44
N MET A 275 8.09 3.58 13.12
CA MET A 275 6.85 2.82 12.89
C MET A 275 5.60 3.60 13.32
N LEU A 276 5.65 4.37 14.42
CA LEU A 276 4.55 5.27 14.81
C LEU A 276 4.35 6.40 13.79
N GLU A 277 5.44 6.98 13.30
CA GLU A 277 5.41 7.98 12.22
C GLU A 277 4.77 7.39 10.95
N ALA A 278 5.10 6.14 10.62
CA ALA A 278 4.50 5.43 9.50
C ALA A 278 2.99 5.20 9.69
N VAL A 279 2.51 4.95 10.92
CA VAL A 279 1.06 4.85 11.18
C VAL A 279 0.35 6.15 10.78
N VAL A 280 0.88 7.31 11.20
CA VAL A 280 0.31 8.62 10.83
C VAL A 280 0.32 8.79 9.32
N PHE A 281 1.42 8.45 8.64
CA PHE A 281 1.51 8.53 7.19
C PHE A 281 0.46 7.67 6.48
N TYR A 282 0.27 6.43 6.90
CA TYR A 282 -0.69 5.53 6.25
C TYR A 282 -2.15 5.93 6.54
N ILE A 283 -2.46 6.58 7.66
CA ILE A 283 -3.77 7.19 7.90
C ILE A 283 -4.06 8.25 6.83
N LEU A 284 -3.07 9.09 6.52
CA LEU A 284 -3.16 10.12 5.48
C LEU A 284 -3.26 9.51 4.08
N TYR A 285 -2.50 8.45 3.83
CA TYR A 285 -2.51 7.72 2.55
C TYR A 285 -3.87 7.05 2.29
N ALA A 286 -4.53 6.54 3.34
CA ALA A 286 -5.85 5.92 3.26
C ALA A 286 -6.97 6.86 2.80
N GLN A 287 -6.73 8.18 2.79
CA GLN A 287 -7.69 9.19 2.33
C GLN A 287 -7.78 9.25 0.80
N MET A 288 -6.76 8.78 0.05
CA MET A 288 -6.74 8.81 -1.41
C MET A 288 -7.94 8.07 -2.05
N PRO A 289 -8.23 6.80 -1.71
CA PRO A 289 -9.36 6.07 -2.29
C PRO A 289 -10.73 6.44 -1.67
N THR A 290 -10.73 7.19 -0.56
CA THR A 290 -11.94 7.56 0.20
C THR A 290 -12.19 9.08 0.11
N SER A 291 -11.82 9.86 1.12
CA SER A 291 -12.13 11.29 1.22
C SER A 291 -11.71 12.12 0.01
N LEU A 292 -10.49 11.95 -0.47
CA LEU A 292 -9.96 12.72 -1.61
C LEU A 292 -10.62 12.28 -2.92
N ASN A 293 -10.97 11.00 -3.04
CA ASN A 293 -11.70 10.48 -4.18
C ASN A 293 -13.10 11.12 -4.26
N PHE A 294 -13.84 11.12 -3.14
CA PHE A 294 -15.18 11.73 -3.10
C PHE A 294 -15.15 13.25 -3.22
N PHE A 295 -14.14 13.93 -2.66
CA PHE A 295 -13.90 15.35 -2.91
C PHE A 295 -13.65 15.62 -4.41
N ALA A 296 -12.85 14.79 -5.09
CA ALA A 296 -12.61 14.93 -6.52
C ALA A 296 -13.88 14.69 -7.36
N ILE A 297 -14.76 13.80 -6.92
CA ILE A 297 -16.06 13.57 -7.56
C ILE A 297 -16.99 14.77 -7.38
N ASN A 298 -17.07 15.31 -6.16
CA ASN A 298 -18.13 16.26 -5.78
C ASN A 298 -17.74 17.73 -5.95
N ASN A 299 -16.45 18.08 -5.86
CA ASN A 299 -16.01 19.48 -5.67
C ASN A 299 -14.80 19.88 -6.52
N VAL A 300 -14.49 19.13 -7.57
CA VAL A 300 -13.39 19.41 -8.49
C VAL A 300 -13.93 19.40 -9.91
N HIS A 301 -13.50 20.33 -10.75
CA HIS A 301 -13.83 20.30 -12.18
C HIS A 301 -13.24 19.07 -12.86
N HIS A 302 -14.02 18.42 -13.71
CA HIS A 302 -13.65 17.16 -14.38
C HIS A 302 -12.99 17.39 -15.75
N GLU A 303 -12.40 18.56 -15.98
CA GLU A 303 -11.72 18.89 -17.23
C GLU A 303 -10.29 19.39 -16.99
N ILE A 304 -9.30 18.73 -17.58
CA ILE A 304 -7.92 19.22 -17.62
C ILE A 304 -7.53 19.46 -19.07
N LEU A 305 -7.03 20.67 -19.38
CA LEU A 305 -6.58 21.04 -20.72
C LEU A 305 -7.64 20.83 -21.82
N GLY A 306 -8.93 20.97 -21.47
CA GLY A 306 -10.06 20.76 -22.39
C GLY A 306 -10.46 19.29 -22.61
N PHE A 307 -9.86 18.35 -21.90
CA PHE A 307 -10.24 16.94 -21.92
C PHE A 307 -11.06 16.59 -20.67
N SER A 308 -12.22 15.97 -20.88
CA SER A 308 -13.01 15.39 -19.80
C SER A 308 -12.29 14.18 -19.19
N ILE A 309 -12.14 14.19 -17.87
CA ILE A 309 -11.46 13.18 -17.07
C ILE A 309 -12.46 12.60 -16.08
N ASN A 310 -12.48 11.27 -15.97
CA ASN A 310 -13.26 10.63 -14.92
C ASN A 310 -12.69 11.02 -13.55
N PRO A 311 -13.50 11.55 -12.60
CA PRO A 311 -12.98 12.07 -11.34
C PRO A 311 -12.29 11.00 -10.48
N VAL A 312 -12.70 9.75 -10.57
CA VAL A 312 -12.06 8.65 -9.82
C VAL A 312 -10.65 8.38 -10.36
N SER A 313 -10.42 8.64 -11.65
CA SER A 313 -9.09 8.52 -12.28
C SER A 313 -8.08 9.57 -11.81
N PHE A 314 -8.48 10.60 -11.05
CA PHE A 314 -7.52 11.49 -10.38
C PHE A 314 -6.59 10.72 -9.42
N GLN A 315 -7.02 9.57 -8.88
CA GLN A 315 -6.15 8.69 -8.08
C GLN A 315 -4.91 8.21 -8.85
N ALA A 316 -4.96 8.14 -10.18
CA ALA A 316 -3.82 7.78 -11.03
C ALA A 316 -2.67 8.79 -10.96
N LEU A 317 -2.93 10.01 -10.45
CA LEU A 317 -1.90 11.03 -10.25
C LEU A 317 -0.86 10.58 -9.21
N ASN A 318 -1.25 9.81 -8.18
CA ASN A 318 -0.27 9.30 -7.21
C ASN A 318 0.84 8.47 -7.89
N PRO A 319 0.52 7.35 -8.57
CA PRO A 319 1.56 6.54 -9.21
C PRO A 319 2.22 7.26 -10.40
N PHE A 320 1.53 8.15 -11.09
CA PHE A 320 2.15 9.03 -12.09
C PHE A 320 3.31 9.84 -11.48
N TRP A 321 3.05 10.53 -10.37
CA TRP A 321 4.06 11.33 -9.69
C TRP A 321 5.16 10.47 -9.07
N VAL A 322 4.85 9.29 -8.54
CA VAL A 322 5.87 8.36 -8.03
C VAL A 322 6.83 7.93 -9.15
N VAL A 323 6.30 7.53 -10.31
CA VAL A 323 7.09 7.14 -11.49
C VAL A 323 7.97 8.29 -11.97
N LEU A 324 7.43 9.51 -12.01
CA LEU A 324 8.14 10.69 -12.51
C LEU A 324 9.18 11.22 -11.51
N ALA A 325 8.83 11.30 -10.23
CA ALA A 325 9.66 11.90 -9.19
C ALA A 325 10.72 10.95 -8.64
N SER A 326 10.54 9.62 -8.73
CA SER A 326 11.50 8.63 -8.21
C SER A 326 12.90 8.76 -8.83
N PRO A 327 13.08 8.83 -10.17
CA PRO A 327 14.40 9.04 -10.78
C PRO A 327 15.03 10.39 -10.39
N ILE A 328 14.21 11.44 -10.28
CA ILE A 328 14.65 12.78 -9.89
C ILE A 328 15.20 12.74 -8.46
N LEU A 329 14.45 12.12 -7.54
CA LEU A 329 14.84 12.00 -6.14
C LEU A 329 16.07 11.12 -5.96
N ALA A 330 16.20 10.04 -6.73
CA ALA A 330 17.41 9.21 -6.76
C ALA A 330 18.65 10.01 -7.20
N GLY A 331 18.51 10.89 -8.20
CA GLY A 331 19.55 11.82 -8.63
C GLY A 331 19.94 12.81 -7.53
N ILE A 332 18.95 13.37 -6.82
CA ILE A 332 19.17 14.27 -5.67
C ILE A 332 19.94 13.55 -4.56
N TYR A 333 19.54 12.34 -4.18
CA TYR A 333 20.23 11.56 -3.15
C TYR A 333 21.67 11.23 -3.54
N THR A 334 21.90 10.80 -4.78
CA THR A 334 23.25 10.52 -5.28
C THR A 334 24.14 11.77 -5.21
N HIS A 335 23.60 12.92 -5.61
CA HIS A 335 24.32 14.20 -5.55
C HIS A 335 24.65 14.63 -4.12
N LEU A 336 23.71 14.46 -3.18
CA LEU A 336 23.93 14.79 -1.77
C LEU A 336 24.90 13.84 -1.08
N GLY A 337 24.82 12.53 -1.39
CA GLY A 337 25.73 11.50 -0.88
C GLY A 337 27.17 11.73 -1.35
N ASN A 338 27.37 12.09 -2.61
CA ASN A 338 28.70 12.47 -3.13
C ASN A 338 29.30 13.70 -2.43
N LYS A 339 28.46 14.53 -1.80
CA LYS A 339 28.87 15.70 -1.00
C LYS A 339 28.94 15.42 0.50
N GLY A 340 28.73 14.18 0.94
CA GLY A 340 28.68 13.80 2.35
C GLY A 340 27.50 14.42 3.12
N LYS A 341 26.45 14.87 2.43
CA LYS A 341 25.26 15.53 2.99
C LYS A 341 24.02 14.64 2.92
N ASP A 342 24.19 13.35 3.19
CA ASP A 342 23.09 12.39 3.17
C ASP A 342 21.99 12.74 4.17
N LEU A 343 20.74 12.67 3.69
CA LEU A 343 19.56 12.85 4.53
C LEU A 343 19.39 11.62 5.42
N SER A 344 19.48 11.82 6.74
CA SER A 344 19.24 10.76 7.72
C SER A 344 17.80 10.24 7.64
N MET A 345 17.57 8.97 8.02
CA MET A 345 16.24 8.35 7.99
C MET A 345 15.17 9.19 8.71
N PRO A 346 15.37 9.71 9.94
CA PRO A 346 14.36 10.54 10.61
C PRO A 346 14.04 11.84 9.86
N MET A 347 15.05 12.43 9.17
CA MET A 347 14.85 13.63 8.37
C MET A 347 14.02 13.34 7.11
N LYS A 348 14.23 12.18 6.48
CA LYS A 348 13.40 11.76 5.34
C LYS A 348 11.95 11.59 5.79
N PHE A 349 11.70 10.90 6.89
CA PHE A 349 10.35 10.75 7.43
C PHE A 349 9.71 12.10 7.76
N THR A 350 10.46 13.02 8.38
CA THR A 350 10.01 14.38 8.68
C THR A 350 9.61 15.15 7.42
N LEU A 351 10.45 15.13 6.38
CA LEU A 351 10.14 15.76 5.10
C LEU A 351 8.92 15.13 4.44
N GLY A 352 8.78 13.81 4.52
CA GLY A 352 7.61 13.11 3.99
C GLY A 352 6.32 13.54 4.68
N MET A 353 6.33 13.63 6.01
CA MET A 353 5.17 14.08 6.80
C MET A 353 4.82 15.55 6.50
N PHE A 354 5.83 16.40 6.34
CA PHE A 354 5.64 17.79 5.93
C PHE A 354 5.00 17.90 4.55
N MET A 355 5.44 17.09 3.57
CA MET A 355 4.81 17.05 2.25
C MET A 355 3.34 16.59 2.33
N CYS A 356 3.03 15.56 3.14
CA CYS A 356 1.64 15.16 3.35
C CYS A 356 0.79 16.30 3.93
N SER A 357 1.32 17.05 4.91
CA SER A 357 0.66 18.24 5.46
C SER A 357 0.39 19.28 4.37
N LEU A 358 1.39 19.61 3.54
CA LEU A 358 1.21 20.52 2.41
C LEU A 358 0.12 20.04 1.44
N GLY A 359 0.03 18.73 1.20
CA GLY A 359 -1.04 18.13 0.39
C GLY A 359 -2.43 18.45 0.93
N PHE A 360 -2.70 18.16 2.21
CA PHE A 360 -4.01 18.43 2.81
C PHE A 360 -4.32 19.93 2.98
N LEU A 361 -3.31 20.74 3.30
CA LEU A 361 -3.47 22.19 3.35
C LEU A 361 -3.76 22.78 1.96
N THR A 362 -3.18 22.20 0.90
CA THR A 362 -3.49 22.59 -0.48
C THR A 362 -4.92 22.24 -0.84
N ALA A 363 -5.41 21.05 -0.46
CA ALA A 363 -6.81 20.66 -0.68
C ALA A 363 -7.79 21.59 0.07
N ALA A 364 -7.46 21.97 1.31
CA ALA A 364 -8.26 22.91 2.09
C ALA A 364 -8.26 24.32 1.46
N ALA A 365 -7.07 24.83 1.10
CA ALA A 365 -6.91 26.13 0.46
C ALA A 365 -7.67 26.22 -0.87
N ALA A 366 -7.64 25.14 -1.67
CA ALA A 366 -8.35 25.04 -2.94
C ALA A 366 -9.85 25.37 -2.77
N GLY A 367 -10.50 24.77 -1.78
CA GLY A 367 -11.91 25.01 -1.54
C GLY A 367 -12.21 26.30 -0.77
N MET A 368 -11.38 26.70 0.19
CA MET A 368 -11.62 27.90 0.99
C MET A 368 -11.42 29.21 0.22
N TRP A 369 -10.47 29.24 -0.72
CA TRP A 369 -10.03 30.49 -1.34
C TRP A 369 -10.12 30.48 -2.87
N PHE A 370 -10.25 29.32 -3.51
CA PHE A 370 -10.16 29.19 -4.97
C PHE A 370 -11.31 28.39 -5.60
N ALA A 371 -12.35 28.07 -4.83
CA ALA A 371 -13.58 27.51 -5.40
C ALA A 371 -14.36 28.60 -6.13
N ASP A 372 -15.02 28.22 -7.21
CA ASP A 372 -15.91 29.09 -7.96
C ASP A 372 -17.28 29.26 -7.29
N ALA A 373 -18.16 30.03 -7.93
CA ALA A 373 -19.52 30.27 -7.44
C ALA A 373 -20.40 29.01 -7.41
N GLN A 374 -19.96 27.91 -8.03
CA GLN A 374 -20.62 26.62 -8.04
C GLN A 374 -20.06 25.67 -6.97
N GLY A 375 -19.08 26.09 -6.16
CA GLY A 375 -18.46 25.24 -5.14
C GLY A 375 -17.47 24.22 -5.71
N LEU A 376 -16.98 24.45 -6.93
CA LEU A 376 -16.03 23.60 -7.62
C LEU A 376 -14.63 24.22 -7.62
N THR A 377 -13.62 23.38 -7.43
CA THR A 377 -12.21 23.78 -7.41
C THR A 377 -11.50 23.40 -8.71
N SER A 378 -10.44 24.14 -9.05
CA SER A 378 -9.60 23.81 -10.21
C SER A 378 -8.93 22.45 -10.02
N PRO A 379 -8.87 21.59 -11.06
CA PRO A 379 -8.27 20.26 -10.95
C PRO A 379 -6.75 20.30 -10.75
N TRP A 380 -6.11 21.43 -11.05
CA TRP A 380 -4.68 21.63 -10.77
C TRP A 380 -4.36 21.58 -9.28
N PHE A 381 -5.31 21.91 -8.40
CA PHE A 381 -5.11 21.70 -6.96
C PHE A 381 -5.02 20.22 -6.62
N ILE A 382 -5.88 19.37 -7.19
CA ILE A 382 -5.77 17.92 -7.02
C ILE A 382 -4.45 17.39 -7.58
N VAL A 383 -4.00 17.90 -8.74
CA VAL A 383 -2.67 17.57 -9.29
C VAL A 383 -1.55 17.87 -8.29
N LEU A 384 -1.60 19.03 -7.62
CA LEU A 384 -0.63 19.42 -6.58
C LEU A 384 -0.77 18.60 -5.29
N VAL A 385 -2.00 18.31 -4.85
CA VAL A 385 -2.26 17.46 -3.68
C VAL A 385 -1.61 16.09 -3.86
N TYR A 386 -1.82 15.45 -5.01
CA TYR A 386 -1.21 14.17 -5.31
C TYR A 386 0.31 14.26 -5.50
N LEU A 387 0.84 15.36 -6.03
CA LEU A 387 2.30 15.58 -6.09
C LEU A 387 2.91 15.54 -4.68
N PHE A 388 2.36 16.34 -3.75
CA PHE A 388 2.86 16.39 -2.39
C PHE A 388 2.72 15.05 -1.67
N GLN A 389 1.60 14.35 -1.85
CA GLN A 389 1.42 13.03 -1.26
C GLN A 389 2.40 11.99 -1.82
N SER A 390 2.65 11.99 -3.13
CA SER A 390 3.62 11.09 -3.76
C SER A 390 5.06 11.40 -3.34
N LEU A 391 5.42 12.68 -3.16
CA LEU A 391 6.71 13.04 -2.57
C LEU A 391 6.80 12.52 -1.13
N GLY A 392 5.73 12.65 -0.34
CA GLY A 392 5.62 12.06 1.00
C GLY A 392 5.86 10.55 1.01
N GLU A 393 5.23 9.84 0.08
CA GLU A 393 5.38 8.40 -0.11
C GLU A 393 6.82 8.00 -0.45
N LEU A 394 7.47 8.72 -1.36
CA LEU A 394 8.86 8.46 -1.75
C LEU A 394 9.84 8.67 -0.58
N PHE A 395 9.54 9.59 0.33
CA PHE A 395 10.36 9.82 1.52
C PHE A 395 10.17 8.76 2.62
N ILE A 396 8.93 8.29 2.82
CA ILE A 396 8.56 7.40 3.94
C ILE A 396 8.40 5.95 3.49
N SER A 397 7.48 5.66 2.57
CA SER A 397 7.01 4.31 2.26
C SER A 397 8.01 3.54 1.39
N ALA A 398 8.52 4.16 0.32
CA ALA A 398 9.42 3.50 -0.62
C ALA A 398 10.73 2.98 0.03
N LEU A 399 11.12 3.59 1.17
CA LEU A 399 12.32 3.24 1.91
C LEU A 399 12.04 2.69 3.32
N GLY A 400 10.82 2.83 3.84
CA GLY A 400 10.50 2.67 5.27
C GLY A 400 10.81 1.29 5.82
N LEU A 401 10.35 0.24 5.15
CA LEU A 401 10.62 -1.15 5.59
C LEU A 401 12.12 -1.45 5.58
N ALA A 402 12.85 -1.06 4.53
CA ALA A 402 14.29 -1.29 4.42
C ALA A 402 15.08 -0.50 5.48
N MET A 403 14.66 0.73 5.78
CA MET A 403 15.25 1.56 6.83
C MET A 403 15.05 0.96 8.23
N ILE A 404 13.84 0.49 8.54
CA ILE A 404 13.54 -0.15 9.81
C ILE A 404 14.28 -1.48 9.94
N ALA A 405 14.32 -2.28 8.86
CA ALA A 405 15.08 -3.51 8.79
C ALA A 405 16.58 -3.30 9.10
N ALA A 406 17.16 -2.18 8.64
CA ALA A 406 18.56 -1.84 8.91
C ALA A 406 18.85 -1.47 10.38
N LEU A 407 17.81 -1.15 11.18
CA LEU A 407 17.94 -0.81 12.59
C LEU A 407 17.77 -2.00 13.54
N VAL A 408 17.31 -3.15 13.05
CA VAL A 408 16.95 -4.29 13.89
C VAL A 408 17.85 -5.50 13.60
N PRO A 409 18.22 -6.32 14.61
CA PRO A 409 18.99 -7.54 14.39
C PRO A 409 18.38 -8.49 13.36
N GLN A 410 19.22 -9.16 12.57
CA GLN A 410 18.80 -10.07 11.49
C GLN A 410 17.85 -11.19 11.96
N HIS A 411 18.04 -11.71 13.17
CA HIS A 411 17.20 -12.77 13.72
C HIS A 411 15.76 -12.31 14.07
N LEU A 412 15.49 -11.00 14.10
CA LEU A 412 14.15 -10.43 14.31
C LEU A 412 13.50 -9.93 13.00
N MET A 413 14.15 -10.10 11.85
CA MET A 413 13.69 -9.51 10.59
C MET A 413 12.24 -9.90 10.23
N GLY A 414 11.89 -11.18 10.36
CA GLY A 414 10.52 -11.66 10.11
C GLY A 414 9.49 -11.09 11.07
N PHE A 415 9.86 -10.89 12.34
CA PHE A 415 9.00 -10.27 13.34
C PHE A 415 8.74 -8.79 13.03
N ILE A 416 9.77 -8.05 12.64
CA ILE A 416 9.65 -6.63 12.24
C ILE A 416 8.82 -6.47 10.98
N LEU A 417 8.99 -7.36 10.00
CA LEU A 417 8.18 -7.38 8.80
C LEU A 417 6.69 -7.59 9.14
N GLY A 418 6.38 -8.51 10.06
CA GLY A 418 5.02 -8.68 10.58
C GLY A 418 4.50 -7.44 11.29
N MET A 419 5.32 -6.81 12.14
CA MET A 419 4.95 -5.58 12.84
C MET A 419 4.70 -4.40 11.90
N TRP A 420 5.48 -4.27 10.82
CA TRP A 420 5.30 -3.24 9.78
C TRP A 420 3.98 -3.41 9.00
N PHE A 421 3.55 -4.64 8.74
CA PHE A 421 2.24 -4.86 8.14
C PHE A 421 1.09 -4.63 9.13
N LEU A 422 1.32 -4.92 10.41
CA LEU A 422 0.37 -4.59 11.47
C LEU A 422 0.18 -3.07 11.63
N THR A 423 1.25 -2.28 11.53
CA THR A 423 1.12 -0.80 11.56
C THR A 423 0.32 -0.27 10.39
N GLN A 424 0.52 -0.82 9.18
CA GLN A 424 -0.35 -0.51 8.03
C GLN A 424 -1.79 -0.92 8.27
N ALA A 425 -2.03 -2.13 8.78
CA ALA A 425 -3.38 -2.60 9.08
C ALA A 425 -4.11 -1.65 10.06
N ALA A 426 -3.45 -1.26 11.15
CA ALA A 426 -3.96 -0.27 12.10
C ALA A 426 -4.22 1.09 11.44
N ALA A 427 -3.29 1.56 10.62
CA ALA A 427 -3.40 2.85 9.98
C ALA A 427 -4.53 2.94 8.94
N PHE A 428 -4.75 1.90 8.12
CA PHE A 428 -5.84 1.90 7.14
C PHE A 428 -7.21 1.82 7.80
N LEU A 429 -7.33 1.08 8.90
CA LEU A 429 -8.56 1.02 9.69
C LEU A 429 -8.88 2.39 10.33
N LEU A 430 -7.89 3.01 10.99
CA LEU A 430 -8.02 4.36 11.53
C LEU A 430 -8.25 5.41 10.44
N GLY A 431 -7.61 5.24 9.28
CA GLY A 431 -7.78 6.10 8.12
C GLY A 431 -9.20 6.05 7.56
N GLY A 432 -9.82 4.87 7.49
CA GLY A 432 -11.23 4.71 7.15
C GLY A 432 -12.16 5.46 8.12
N TYR A 433 -11.84 5.39 9.43
CA TYR A 433 -12.56 6.18 10.44
C TYR A 433 -12.36 7.69 10.26
N VAL A 434 -11.13 8.17 10.04
CA VAL A 434 -10.86 9.60 9.76
C VAL A 434 -11.61 10.06 8.52
N ALA A 435 -11.73 9.21 7.50
CA ALA A 435 -12.45 9.53 6.28
C ALA A 435 -13.95 9.77 6.52
N THR A 436 -14.56 9.13 7.54
CA THR A 436 -15.98 9.36 7.90
C THR A 436 -16.28 10.81 8.24
N PHE A 437 -15.31 11.58 8.72
CA PHE A 437 -15.51 13.01 8.98
C PHE A 437 -15.75 13.83 7.71
N THR A 438 -15.37 13.29 6.55
CA THR A 438 -15.67 13.86 5.23
C THR A 438 -16.89 13.24 4.55
N ALA A 439 -17.56 12.29 5.19
CA ALA A 439 -18.73 11.63 4.63
C ALA A 439 -19.87 12.65 4.51
N VAL A 440 -20.39 12.80 3.29
CA VAL A 440 -21.53 13.66 3.02
C VAL A 440 -22.82 12.83 3.14
N PRO A 441 -23.85 13.31 3.87
CA PRO A 441 -25.17 12.69 3.91
C PRO A 441 -25.81 12.55 2.52
N ASP A 442 -26.57 11.47 2.29
CA ASP A 442 -27.11 11.14 0.96
C ASP A 442 -28.10 12.18 0.39
N ASN A 443 -28.66 13.03 1.25
CA ASN A 443 -29.58 14.11 0.86
C ASN A 443 -28.86 15.39 0.39
N ILE A 444 -27.54 15.50 0.56
CA ILE A 444 -26.76 16.68 0.18
C ILE A 444 -25.99 16.37 -1.11
N THR A 445 -26.38 17.03 -2.19
CA THR A 445 -25.74 16.88 -3.51
C THR A 445 -25.21 18.19 -4.08
N ASP A 446 -25.57 19.33 -3.48
CA ASP A 446 -25.08 20.64 -3.91
C ASP A 446 -23.59 20.78 -3.53
N PRO A 447 -22.67 21.00 -4.49
CA PRO A 447 -21.26 21.18 -4.20
C PRO A 447 -20.98 22.33 -3.23
N LEU A 448 -21.84 23.36 -3.17
CA LEU A 448 -21.71 24.46 -2.20
C LEU A 448 -21.92 24.00 -0.75
N GLU A 449 -22.73 22.96 -0.54
CA GLU A 449 -22.96 22.37 0.79
C GLU A 449 -21.92 21.30 1.13
N THR A 450 -21.40 20.57 0.14
CA THR A 450 -20.36 19.55 0.38
C THR A 450 -18.97 20.15 0.58
N LEU A 451 -18.65 21.27 -0.09
CA LEU A 451 -17.32 21.88 -0.06
C LEU A 451 -16.84 22.27 1.37
N PRO A 452 -17.66 22.89 2.23
CA PRO A 452 -17.26 23.23 3.60
C PRO A 452 -16.94 21.99 4.44
N VAL A 453 -17.63 20.87 4.21
CA VAL A 453 -17.38 19.60 4.93
C VAL A 453 -15.97 19.10 4.62
N TYR A 454 -15.62 18.99 3.33
CA TYR A 454 -14.29 18.55 2.92
C TYR A 454 -13.19 19.51 3.37
N THR A 455 -13.34 20.80 3.10
CA THR A 455 -12.29 21.80 3.37
C THR A 455 -11.99 21.95 4.86
N ASN A 456 -13.00 21.91 5.73
CA ASN A 456 -12.81 21.98 7.18
C ASN A 456 -11.97 20.81 7.68
N VAL A 457 -12.31 19.59 7.25
CA VAL A 457 -11.62 18.38 7.67
C VAL A 457 -10.21 18.31 7.09
N PHE A 458 -10.03 18.63 5.80
CA PHE A 458 -8.69 18.69 5.20
C PHE A 458 -7.81 19.75 5.86
N GLY A 459 -8.37 20.89 6.24
CA GLY A 459 -7.65 21.92 7.01
C GLY A 459 -7.18 21.40 8.37
N LYS A 460 -8.07 20.72 9.11
CA LYS A 460 -7.72 20.06 10.38
C LYS A 460 -6.65 18.99 10.21
N ILE A 461 -6.81 18.09 9.23
CA ILE A 461 -5.81 17.05 8.92
C ILE A 461 -4.47 17.70 8.59
N GLY A 462 -4.45 18.70 7.71
CA GLY A 462 -3.25 19.41 7.30
C GLY A 462 -2.52 20.07 8.47
N LEU A 463 -3.24 20.79 9.33
CA LEU A 463 -2.67 21.47 10.51
C LEU A 463 -2.18 20.50 11.59
N VAL A 464 -2.93 19.44 11.88
CA VAL A 464 -2.48 18.39 12.81
C VAL A 464 -1.22 17.71 12.28
N THR A 465 -1.20 17.37 11.00
CA THR A 465 -0.04 16.78 10.33
C THR A 465 1.16 17.72 10.34
N LEU A 466 0.94 19.04 10.19
CA LEU A 466 2.01 20.04 10.31
C LEU A 466 2.60 20.03 11.72
N GLY A 467 1.75 19.99 12.75
CA GLY A 467 2.19 19.87 14.14
C GLY A 467 3.02 18.61 14.37
N VAL A 468 2.58 17.47 13.83
CA VAL A 468 3.34 16.21 13.87
C VAL A 468 4.69 16.36 13.16
N ALA A 469 4.74 16.94 11.96
CA ALA A 469 5.98 17.17 11.22
C ALA A 469 6.96 18.07 12.00
N VAL A 470 6.46 19.10 12.69
CA VAL A 470 7.29 19.96 13.56
C VAL A 470 7.85 19.17 14.74
N VAL A 471 7.04 18.33 15.40
CA VAL A 471 7.51 17.47 16.49
C VAL A 471 8.59 16.49 15.99
N MET A 472 8.35 15.85 14.83
CA MET A 472 9.33 14.96 14.19
C MET A 472 10.64 15.69 13.91
N LEU A 473 10.58 16.92 13.37
CA LEU A 473 11.76 17.75 13.10
C LEU A 473 12.57 18.03 14.37
N LEU A 474 11.89 18.35 15.48
CA LEU A 474 12.53 18.56 16.78
C LEU A 474 13.16 17.28 17.33
N MET A 475 12.61 16.11 17.01
CA MET A 475 13.13 14.80 17.43
C MET A 475 14.32 14.32 16.57
N VAL A 476 14.54 14.85 15.36
CA VAL A 476 15.60 14.39 14.45
C VAL A 476 16.99 14.37 15.11
N PRO A 477 17.49 15.41 15.81
CA PRO A 477 18.81 15.39 16.43
C PRO A 477 18.94 14.29 17.49
N TRP A 478 17.88 14.04 18.24
CA TRP A 478 17.83 13.01 19.28
C TRP A 478 17.84 11.60 18.68
N LEU A 479 16.99 11.33 17.68
CA LEU A 479 16.96 10.05 16.97
C LEU A 479 18.29 9.75 16.29
N LYS A 480 18.94 10.76 15.67
CA LYS A 480 20.28 10.60 15.08
C LYS A 480 21.33 10.20 16.12
N ARG A 481 21.32 10.83 17.31
CA ARG A 481 22.23 10.48 18.40
C ARG A 481 22.02 9.05 18.89
N MET A 482 20.77 8.60 18.97
CA MET A 482 20.46 7.22 19.36
C MET A 482 20.98 6.19 18.34
N ILE A 483 20.83 6.46 17.04
CA ILE A 483 21.37 5.60 15.97
C ILE A 483 22.91 5.53 16.05
N ALA A 484 23.56 6.67 16.34
CA ALA A 484 25.01 6.80 16.39
C ALA A 484 25.65 6.36 17.72
N THR A 485 24.91 5.69 18.62
CA THR A 485 25.46 5.23 19.91
C THR A 485 26.60 4.23 19.65
N PRO A 486 27.83 4.46 20.17
CA PRO A 486 28.96 3.53 20.01
C PRO A 486 28.62 2.17 20.62
N GLU A 487 29.06 1.09 19.98
CA GLU A 487 28.96 -0.26 20.56
C GLU A 487 29.69 -0.29 21.91
N SER A 488 28.99 -0.73 22.97
CA SER A 488 29.66 -1.02 24.23
C SER A 488 30.48 -2.30 24.04
N HIS A 489 31.80 -2.18 24.14
CA HIS A 489 32.74 -3.30 24.16
C HIS A 489 32.38 -4.35 25.22
#